data_AF-A0A7W1F1B4-F1
#
_entry.id   AF-A0A7W1F1B4-F1
#
_cell.length_a   1.000
_cell.length_b   1.000
_cell.length_c   1.000
_cell.angle_alpha   90.00
_cell.angle_beta   90.00
_cell.angle_gamma   90.00
#
_symmetry.space_group_name_H-M   'P 1'
#
loop_
_entity.id
_entity.type
_entity.pdbx_description
1 polymer ?
#
loop_
_entity_poly.entity_id
_entity_poly.type
_entity_poly.pdbx_seq_one_letter_code
_entity_poly.pdbx_strand_id
1 'polypeptide(L)'
;MRHLLACWLLIAFVAQAATLDDLAAARLHALALRLAPLHTPMGPPEPGDWLEAHEEAGQTFAQWRAAPRNVPTAKRRTICLQPLGAFDDARAFLVADTVAFLGAFFQLPVRLQPVLDLGEPPARARRVNPATRRMQWRTDGSCSSCAPTVPTTRSRCSA
;
A
#
# COMPACT_ATOMS: atom_id res chain seq x y z
N MET A 1 50.53 -38.80 -7.70
CA MET A 1 50.72 -37.51 -7.00
C MET A 1 50.54 -36.40 -8.01
N ARG A 2 49.68 -35.40 -7.69
CA ARG A 2 49.35 -34.21 -8.50
C ARG A 2 48.60 -34.61 -9.79
N HIS A 3 47.31 -34.39 -9.96
CA HIS A 3 46.63 -33.10 -9.85
C HIS A 3 45.16 -33.32 -9.45
N LEU A 4 44.87 -33.15 -8.17
CA LEU A 4 43.59 -32.59 -7.72
C LEU A 4 43.57 -31.11 -8.13
N LEU A 5 42.37 -30.53 -8.25
CA LEU A 5 42.07 -29.08 -8.37
C LEU A 5 41.93 -28.54 -9.80
N ALA A 6 40.79 -28.79 -10.45
CA ALA A 6 40.20 -27.87 -11.44
C ALA A 6 38.76 -28.25 -11.78
N CYS A 7 37.86 -28.35 -10.80
CA CYS A 7 36.43 -28.47 -11.10
C CYS A 7 35.58 -27.75 -10.04
N TRP A 8 36.05 -26.56 -9.64
CA TRP A 8 35.31 -25.59 -8.84
C TRP A 8 35.27 -24.28 -9.62
N LEU A 9 34.54 -24.25 -10.74
CA LEU A 9 34.23 -23.01 -11.45
C LEU A 9 33.06 -23.21 -12.42
N LEU A 10 32.01 -23.88 -11.95
CA LEU A 10 30.65 -23.55 -12.40
C LEU A 10 30.19 -22.36 -11.55
N ILE A 11 30.79 -21.20 -11.79
CA ILE A 11 30.14 -19.94 -11.45
C ILE A 11 28.89 -19.93 -12.31
N ALA A 12 27.75 -20.17 -11.66
CA ALA A 12 26.44 -19.87 -12.22
C ALA A 12 26.37 -18.35 -12.41
N PHE A 13 26.93 -17.87 -13.53
CA PHE A 13 26.61 -16.55 -14.05
C PHE A 13 25.20 -16.66 -14.63
N VAL A 14 24.20 -16.68 -13.74
CA VAL A 14 22.82 -16.41 -14.14
C VAL A 14 22.84 -14.97 -14.61
N ALA A 15 22.99 -14.77 -15.92
CA ALA A 15 22.70 -13.50 -16.54
C ALA A 15 21.25 -13.17 -16.17
N GLN A 16 21.06 -12.20 -15.29
CA GLN A 16 19.75 -11.65 -14.99
C GLN A 16 19.28 -10.96 -16.28
N ALA A 17 18.53 -11.69 -17.11
CA ALA A 17 17.89 -11.09 -18.26
C ALA A 17 16.94 -10.01 -17.72
N ALA A 18 17.12 -8.77 -18.19
CA ALA A 18 16.19 -7.68 -17.89
C ALA A 18 14.77 -8.13 -18.28
N THR A 19 13.82 -7.98 -17.36
CA THR A 19 12.42 -8.29 -17.66
C THR A 19 11.87 -7.30 -18.69
N LEU A 20 10.74 -7.62 -19.35
CA LEU A 20 10.07 -6.66 -20.23
C LEU A 20 9.73 -5.35 -19.50
N ASP A 21 9.42 -5.45 -18.20
CA ASP A 21 9.19 -4.30 -17.33
C ASP A 21 10.46 -3.48 -17.10
N ASP A 22 11.62 -4.12 -16.98
CA ASP A 22 12.90 -3.43 -16.83
C ASP A 22 13.30 -2.68 -18.12
N LEU A 23 13.05 -3.28 -19.27
CA LEU A 23 13.28 -2.65 -20.58
C LEU A 23 12.34 -1.46 -20.79
N ALA A 24 11.07 -1.60 -20.45
CA ALA A 24 10.09 -0.50 -20.48
C ALA A 24 10.48 0.63 -19.51
N ALA A 25 10.89 0.29 -18.28
CA ALA A 25 11.34 1.26 -17.29
C ALA A 25 12.60 2.00 -17.74
N ALA A 26 13.57 1.30 -18.34
CA ALA A 26 14.78 1.91 -18.89
C ALA A 26 14.43 2.91 -20.02
N ARG A 27 13.51 2.53 -20.91
CA ARG A 27 13.04 3.42 -21.99
C ARG A 27 12.32 4.66 -21.44
N LEU A 28 11.44 4.49 -20.47
CA LEU A 28 10.75 5.60 -19.80
C LEU A 28 11.74 6.53 -19.09
N HIS A 29 12.74 5.98 -18.42
CA HIS A 29 13.77 6.78 -17.76
C HIS A 29 14.60 7.59 -18.77
N ALA A 30 15.02 6.97 -19.88
CA ALA A 30 15.71 7.67 -20.95
C ALA A 30 14.86 8.79 -21.57
N LEU A 31 13.55 8.56 -21.72
CA LEU A 31 12.62 9.59 -22.17
C LEU A 31 12.50 10.73 -21.14
N ALA A 32 12.38 10.42 -19.85
CA ALA A 32 12.32 11.40 -18.78
C ALA A 32 13.56 12.30 -18.76
N LEU A 33 14.76 11.75 -18.96
CA LEU A 33 16.00 12.51 -19.06
C LEU A 33 16.01 13.47 -20.26
N ARG A 34 15.41 13.08 -21.39
CA ARG A 34 15.28 13.95 -22.57
C ARG A 34 14.27 15.08 -22.36
N LEU A 35 13.24 14.84 -21.54
CA LEU A 35 12.22 15.83 -21.20
C LEU A 35 12.65 16.75 -20.05
N ALA A 36 13.63 16.35 -19.24
CA ALA A 36 14.08 17.11 -18.07
C ALA A 36 14.42 18.58 -18.36
N PRO A 37 15.07 18.95 -19.48
CA PRO A 37 15.33 20.35 -19.80
C PRO A 37 14.07 21.19 -20.08
N LEU A 38 12.94 20.55 -20.39
CA LEU A 38 11.66 21.19 -20.64
C LEU A 38 10.83 21.35 -19.36
N HIS A 39 11.25 20.73 -18.26
CA HIS A 39 10.54 20.78 -16.98
C HIS A 39 11.05 21.94 -16.12
N THR A 40 10.15 22.80 -15.67
CA THR A 40 10.43 23.80 -14.64
C THR A 40 10.24 23.16 -13.26
N PRO A 41 11.28 23.14 -12.40
CA PRO A 41 11.15 22.63 -11.04
C PRO A 41 10.07 23.39 -10.26
N MET A 42 9.41 22.69 -9.34
CA MET A 42 8.49 23.33 -8.39
C MET A 42 9.28 24.31 -7.48
N GLY A 43 8.68 25.45 -7.18
CA GLY A 43 9.23 26.42 -6.23
C GLY A 43 9.26 25.90 -4.80
N PRO A 44 9.78 26.69 -3.84
CA PRO A 44 9.67 26.35 -2.43
C PRO A 44 8.19 26.24 -2.01
N PRO A 45 7.86 25.40 -1.02
CA PRO A 45 6.50 25.33 -0.46
C PRO A 45 6.01 26.70 0.01
N GLU A 46 4.75 27.00 -0.25
CA GLU A 46 4.07 28.23 0.17
C GLU A 46 3.29 28.02 1.48
N PRO A 47 2.90 29.10 2.19
CA PRO A 47 2.11 28.98 3.42
C PRO A 47 0.81 28.19 3.18
N GLY A 48 0.65 27.09 3.92
CA GLY A 48 -0.50 26.17 3.79
C GLY A 48 -0.24 24.97 2.90
N ASP A 49 0.88 24.92 2.17
CA ASP A 49 1.32 23.70 1.51
C ASP A 49 1.69 22.64 2.53
N TRP A 50 1.41 21.38 2.20
CA TRP A 50 1.77 20.25 3.04
C TRP A 50 3.26 20.24 3.42
N LEU A 51 4.12 20.50 2.44
CA LEU A 51 5.58 20.51 2.63
C LEU A 51 6.12 21.75 3.37
N GLU A 52 5.28 22.76 3.64
CA GLU A 52 5.66 23.88 4.50
C GLU A 52 5.61 23.48 5.97
N ALA A 53 4.59 22.71 6.36
CA ALA A 53 4.41 22.24 7.74
C ALA A 53 4.99 20.84 7.99
N HIS A 54 5.22 20.04 6.95
CA HIS A 54 5.67 18.65 7.04
C HIS A 54 6.94 18.41 6.22
N GLU A 55 8.06 18.18 6.90
CA GLU A 55 9.31 17.80 6.25
C GLU A 55 9.23 16.36 5.70
N GLU A 56 9.22 16.23 4.38
CA GLU A 56 9.30 14.95 3.68
C GLU A 56 10.42 14.95 2.65
N ALA A 57 11.24 13.91 2.66
CA ALA A 57 12.27 13.74 1.66
C ALA A 57 11.63 13.40 0.29
N GLY A 58 12.06 14.10 -0.75
CA GLY A 58 11.70 13.75 -2.12
C GLY A 58 12.16 12.33 -2.50
N GLN A 59 11.46 11.73 -3.46
CA GLN A 59 11.78 10.40 -3.98
C GLN A 59 12.23 10.48 -5.44
N THR A 60 13.44 10.00 -5.72
CA THR A 60 13.94 9.84 -7.10
C THR A 60 13.30 8.63 -7.79
N PHE A 61 13.33 8.61 -9.13
CA PHE A 61 12.85 7.46 -9.89
C PHE A 61 13.55 6.14 -9.52
N ALA A 62 14.87 6.19 -9.26
CA ALA A 62 15.63 5.01 -8.84
C ALA A 62 15.20 4.52 -7.45
N GLN A 63 15.00 5.45 -6.49
CA GLN A 63 14.45 5.11 -5.17
C GLN A 63 13.04 4.53 -5.28
N TRP A 64 12.18 5.10 -6.12
CA TRP A 64 10.84 4.57 -6.38
C TRP A 64 10.87 3.14 -6.94
N ARG A 65 11.78 2.86 -7.89
CA ARG A 65 11.94 1.50 -8.46
C ARG A 65 12.43 0.49 -7.43
N ALA A 66 13.34 0.89 -6.54
CA ALA A 66 13.91 0.03 -5.51
C ALA A 66 12.99 -0.14 -4.29
N ALA A 67 12.02 0.75 -4.10
CA ALA A 67 11.11 0.71 -2.96
C ALA A 67 10.26 -0.58 -2.98
N PRO A 68 10.03 -1.21 -1.82
CA PRO A 68 9.10 -2.32 -1.72
C PRO A 68 7.71 -1.85 -2.09
N ARG A 69 7.06 -2.52 -3.05
CA ARG A 69 5.71 -2.17 -3.50
C ARG A 69 4.71 -3.21 -3.01
N ASN A 70 3.57 -2.73 -2.54
CA ASN A 70 2.40 -3.56 -2.28
C ASN A 70 1.68 -3.89 -3.59
N VAL A 71 2.33 -4.71 -4.42
CA VAL A 71 1.73 -5.24 -5.64
C VAL A 71 1.01 -6.56 -5.37
N PRO A 72 -0.01 -6.90 -6.17
CA PRO A 72 -0.63 -8.21 -6.12
C PRO A 72 0.40 -9.30 -6.33
N THR A 73 0.32 -10.35 -5.53
CA THR A 73 1.13 -11.56 -5.70
C THR A 73 0.21 -12.76 -5.84
N ALA A 74 0.72 -13.91 -6.29
CA ALA A 74 -0.06 -15.14 -6.37
C ALA A 74 -0.77 -15.48 -5.04
N LYS A 75 -0.15 -15.14 -3.90
CA LYS A 75 -0.66 -15.38 -2.55
C LYS A 75 -1.50 -14.22 -1.98
N ARG A 76 -1.36 -12.99 -2.49
CA ARG A 76 -2.08 -11.79 -2.02
C ARG A 76 -2.64 -11.03 -3.21
N ARG A 77 -3.83 -11.42 -3.66
CA ARG A 77 -4.52 -10.81 -4.81
C ARG A 77 -5.99 -10.45 -4.54
N THR A 78 -6.43 -10.57 -3.30
CA THR A 78 -7.82 -10.26 -2.91
C THR A 78 -7.79 -9.10 -1.95
N ILE A 79 -8.57 -8.06 -2.25
CA ILE A 79 -8.80 -6.95 -1.32
C ILE A 79 -9.89 -7.42 -0.34
N CYS A 80 -9.61 -7.39 0.95
CA CYS A 80 -10.61 -7.69 1.97
C CYS A 80 -11.16 -6.38 2.54
N LEU A 81 -12.43 -6.12 2.25
CA LEU A 81 -13.13 -4.93 2.74
C LEU A 81 -13.85 -5.29 4.04
N GLN A 82 -13.45 -4.66 5.15
CA GLN A 82 -14.01 -4.86 6.48
C GLN A 82 -14.88 -3.65 6.85
N PRO A 83 -16.22 -3.75 6.77
CA PRO A 83 -17.10 -2.70 7.28
C PRO A 83 -16.99 -2.64 8.80
N LEU A 84 -16.91 -1.43 9.34
CA LEU A 84 -16.77 -1.17 10.78
C LEU A 84 -17.95 -0.31 11.27
N GLY A 85 -18.60 -0.75 12.36
CA GLY A 85 -19.75 -0.06 12.97
C GLY A 85 -21.10 -0.49 12.42
N ALA A 86 -22.12 0.36 12.57
CA ALA A 86 -23.49 0.06 12.14
C ALA A 86 -23.76 0.58 10.72
N PHE A 87 -24.27 -0.30 9.87
CA PHE A 87 -24.78 0.03 8.54
C PHE A 87 -26.29 -0.26 8.55
N ASP A 88 -27.11 0.77 8.37
CA ASP A 88 -28.53 0.60 8.10
C ASP A 88 -28.73 0.26 6.61
N ASP A 89 -29.93 -0.14 6.23
CA ASP A 89 -30.26 -0.52 4.85
C ASP A 89 -29.94 0.62 3.86
N ALA A 90 -30.10 1.87 4.31
CA ALA A 90 -29.75 3.05 3.54
C ALA A 90 -28.24 3.24 3.31
N ARG A 91 -27.36 2.60 4.10
CA ARG A 91 -25.89 2.64 3.90
C ARG A 91 -25.34 1.37 3.26
N ALA A 92 -26.15 0.32 3.12
CA ALA A 92 -25.74 -0.93 2.50
C ALA A 92 -25.34 -0.76 1.02
N PHE A 93 -26.00 0.14 0.28
CA PHE A 93 -25.66 0.39 -1.13
C PHE A 93 -24.25 1.00 -1.29
N LEU A 94 -23.84 1.88 -0.38
CA LEU A 94 -22.49 2.48 -0.41
C LEU A 94 -21.39 1.44 -0.27
N VAL A 95 -21.63 0.40 0.54
CA VAL A 95 -20.69 -0.70 0.69
C VAL A 95 -20.59 -1.50 -0.61
N ALA A 96 -21.72 -1.77 -1.27
CA ALA A 96 -21.75 -2.46 -2.56
C ALA A 96 -21.03 -1.67 -3.66
N ASP A 97 -21.29 -0.37 -3.77
CA ASP A 97 -20.62 0.51 -4.73
C ASP A 97 -19.10 0.59 -4.46
N THR A 98 -18.71 0.61 -3.19
CA THR A 98 -17.30 0.57 -2.81
C THR A 98 -16.65 -0.74 -3.25
N VAL A 99 -17.31 -1.88 -3.07
CA VAL A 99 -16.82 -3.19 -3.56
C VAL A 99 -16.64 -3.17 -5.09
N ALA A 100 -17.63 -2.67 -5.82
CA ALA A 100 -17.57 -2.59 -7.28
C ALA A 100 -16.45 -1.65 -7.76
N PHE A 101 -16.35 -0.46 -7.16
CA PHE A 101 -15.32 0.52 -7.48
C PHE A 101 -13.92 -0.03 -7.21
N LEU A 102 -13.68 -0.59 -6.02
CA LEU A 102 -12.37 -1.16 -5.67
C LEU A 102 -11.98 -2.29 -6.62
N GLY A 103 -12.94 -3.13 -7.00
CA GLY A 103 -12.69 -4.23 -7.94
C GLY A 103 -12.29 -3.73 -9.32
N ALA A 104 -13.00 -2.73 -9.83
CA ALA A 104 -12.69 -2.11 -11.11
C ALA A 104 -11.39 -1.29 -11.09
N PHE A 105 -11.13 -0.52 -10.03
CA PHE A 105 -9.97 0.35 -9.96
C PHE A 105 -8.67 -0.43 -9.79
N PHE A 106 -8.65 -1.38 -8.84
CA PHE A 106 -7.46 -2.17 -8.58
C PHE A 106 -7.31 -3.39 -9.49
N GLN A 107 -8.34 -3.72 -10.27
CA GLN A 107 -8.38 -4.93 -11.10
C GLN A 107 -8.14 -6.20 -10.27
N LEU A 108 -8.72 -6.24 -9.06
CA LEU A 108 -8.60 -7.35 -8.11
C LEU A 108 -9.97 -7.75 -7.58
N PRO A 109 -10.19 -9.03 -7.28
CA PRO A 109 -11.38 -9.43 -6.52
C PRO A 109 -11.40 -8.73 -5.16
N VAL A 110 -12.60 -8.25 -4.80
CA VAL A 110 -12.87 -7.65 -3.49
C VAL A 110 -13.79 -8.59 -2.71
N ARG A 111 -13.35 -9.01 -1.53
CA ARG A 111 -14.13 -9.82 -0.60
C ARG A 111 -14.66 -8.93 0.50
N LEU A 112 -15.97 -8.75 0.54
CA LEU A 112 -16.66 -8.10 1.65
C LEU A 112 -16.66 -9.04 2.87
N GLN A 113 -16.18 -8.55 4.01
CA GLN A 113 -16.21 -9.27 5.27
C GLN A 113 -17.51 -8.96 6.03
N PRO A 114 -17.92 -9.81 7.00
CA PRO A 114 -19.01 -9.49 7.89
C PRO A 114 -18.79 -8.15 8.59
N VAL A 115 -19.85 -7.38 8.78
CA VAL A 115 -19.78 -6.11 9.52
C VAL A 115 -19.20 -6.38 10.91
N LEU A 116 -18.16 -5.63 11.27
CA LEU A 116 -17.59 -5.67 12.61
C LEU A 116 -18.16 -4.51 13.41
N ASP A 117 -18.96 -4.82 14.42
CA ASP A 117 -19.38 -3.83 15.40
C ASP A 117 -18.17 -3.37 16.22
N LEU A 118 -17.98 -2.06 16.30
CA LEU A 118 -16.89 -1.45 17.04
C LEU A 118 -17.23 -1.26 18.52
N GLY A 119 -18.52 -1.11 18.87
CA GLY A 119 -18.93 -0.68 20.19
C GLY A 119 -18.25 0.63 20.62
N GLU A 120 -17.96 0.77 21.91
CA GLU A 120 -17.21 1.91 22.46
C GLU A 120 -15.69 1.69 22.40
N PRO A 121 -14.89 2.72 22.10
CA PRO A 121 -13.45 2.59 22.08
C PRO A 121 -12.91 2.33 23.48
N PRO A 122 -12.00 1.35 23.64
CA PRO A 122 -11.28 1.17 24.88
C PRO A 122 -10.48 2.44 25.21
N ALA A 123 -10.14 2.65 26.49
CA ALA A 123 -9.48 3.88 26.95
C ALA A 123 -8.23 4.25 26.12
N ARG A 124 -7.43 3.26 25.71
CA ARG A 124 -6.23 3.45 24.87
C ARG A 124 -6.51 3.91 23.43
N ALA A 125 -7.71 3.63 22.92
CA ALA A 125 -8.15 3.94 21.56
C ALA A 125 -9.10 5.16 21.52
N ARG A 126 -9.38 5.75 22.68
CA ARG A 126 -10.37 6.81 22.84
C ARG A 126 -9.69 8.18 22.88
N ARG A 127 -10.28 9.15 22.20
CA ARG A 127 -10.01 10.57 22.42
C ARG A 127 -11.33 11.34 22.52
N VAL A 128 -11.32 12.49 23.19
CA VAL A 128 -12.44 13.42 23.18
C VAL A 128 -12.03 14.62 22.34
N ASN A 129 -12.84 14.96 21.34
CA ASN A 129 -12.59 16.13 20.53
C ASN A 129 -12.78 17.40 21.38
N PRO A 130 -11.79 18.30 21.50
CA PRO A 130 -11.89 19.43 22.41
C PRO A 130 -12.96 20.45 22.01
N ALA A 131 -13.21 20.62 20.70
CA ALA A 131 -14.20 21.57 20.20
C ALA A 131 -15.64 21.06 20.35
N THR A 132 -15.89 19.81 19.98
CA THR A 132 -17.24 19.21 19.93
C THR A 132 -17.60 18.41 21.17
N ARG A 133 -16.62 18.12 22.04
CA ARG A 133 -16.71 17.21 23.20
C ARG A 133 -17.19 15.80 22.87
N ARG A 134 -17.23 15.43 21.58
CA ARG A 134 -17.61 14.09 21.14
C ARG A 134 -16.45 13.14 21.33
N MET A 135 -16.79 11.96 21.83
CA MET A 135 -15.88 10.82 21.88
C MET A 135 -15.56 10.35 20.45
N GLN A 136 -14.28 10.02 20.19
CA GLN A 136 -13.77 9.57 18.90
C GLN A 136 -12.79 8.41 19.07
N TRP A 137 -12.82 7.48 18.11
CA TRP A 137 -11.78 6.44 17.94
C TRP A 137 -10.48 7.06 17.39
N ARG A 138 -9.32 6.62 17.88
CA ARG A 138 -8.02 6.99 17.33
C ARG A 138 -7.67 6.14 16.10
N THR A 139 -7.19 6.77 15.04
CA THR A 139 -6.83 6.13 13.77
C THR A 139 -5.38 5.63 13.72
N ASP A 140 -4.54 6.04 14.66
CA ASP A 140 -3.08 5.82 14.77
C ASP A 140 -2.64 4.38 15.13
N GLY A 141 -3.51 3.37 14.94
CA GLY A 141 -3.19 1.95 15.20
C GLY A 141 -3.84 1.36 16.46
N SER A 142 -4.70 2.13 17.14
CA SER A 142 -5.50 1.64 18.26
C SER A 142 -6.57 0.58 17.89
N CYS A 143 -6.77 0.38 16.58
CA CYS A 143 -7.55 -0.70 15.97
C CYS A 143 -6.89 -2.10 16.13
N SER A 144 -5.80 -2.21 16.89
CA SER A 144 -5.29 -3.48 17.42
C SER A 144 -6.30 -4.19 18.35
N SER A 145 -7.29 -3.47 18.87
CA SER A 145 -8.45 -4.05 19.57
C SER A 145 -9.48 -4.70 18.64
N CYS A 146 -9.51 -4.30 17.36
CA CYS A 146 -10.28 -4.98 16.30
C CYS A 146 -9.46 -6.09 15.64
N ALA A 147 -8.13 -6.08 15.75
CA ALA A 147 -7.24 -7.13 15.24
C ALA A 147 -7.50 -8.58 15.72
N PRO A 148 -8.09 -8.87 16.91
CA PRO A 148 -8.50 -10.23 17.23
C PRO A 148 -9.70 -10.73 16.41
N THR A 149 -10.55 -9.84 15.90
CA THR A 149 -11.78 -10.17 15.14
C THR A 149 -11.67 -9.89 13.64
N VAL A 150 -10.94 -8.86 13.24
CA VAL A 150 -10.47 -8.69 11.86
C VAL A 150 -9.46 -9.79 11.61
N PRO A 151 -9.64 -10.67 10.62
CA PRO A 151 -8.72 -11.78 10.39
C PRO A 151 -7.29 -11.27 10.17
N THR A 152 -6.47 -11.31 11.21
CA THR A 152 -5.03 -11.03 11.16
C THR A 152 -4.26 -12.19 10.53
N THR A 153 -4.93 -13.32 10.33
CA THR A 153 -4.37 -14.52 9.72
C THR A 153 -4.46 -14.45 8.21
N ARG A 154 -3.29 -14.63 7.57
CA ARG A 154 -3.09 -14.86 6.13
C ARG A 154 -4.04 -15.90 5.50
N SER A 155 -4.74 -16.71 6.29
CA SER A 155 -5.57 -17.82 5.84
C SER A 155 -7.01 -17.47 5.44
N ARG A 156 -7.62 -16.36 5.92
CA ARG A 156 -9.06 -16.09 5.65
C ARG A 156 -9.36 -15.22 4.43
N CYS A 157 -8.33 -14.59 3.84
CA CYS A 157 -8.42 -13.89 2.55
C CYS A 157 -7.78 -14.69 1.40
N SER A 158 -7.25 -15.89 1.69
CA SER A 158 -6.69 -16.80 0.69
C SER A 158 -7.82 -17.62 0.05
N ALA A 159 -7.87 -17.58 -1.28
CA ALA A 159 -8.76 -18.32 -2.21
C ALA A 159 -10.06 -18.89 -1.60
#